data_AF-A0A6B9FFH4-F1
#
_entry.id   AF-A0A6B9FFH4-F1
#
_cell.length_a   1.000
_cell.length_b   1.000
_cell.length_c   1.000
_cell.angle_alpha   90.00
_cell.angle_beta   90.00
_cell.angle_gamma   90.00
#
_symmetry.space_group_name_H-M   'P 1'
#
loop_
_entity.id
_entity.type
_entity.pdbx_description
1 polymer ?
#
loop_
_entity_poly.entity_id
_entity_poly.type
_entity_poly.pdbx_seq_one_letter_code
_entity_poly.pdbx_strand_id
1 'polypeptide(L)'
;MSFEESNRLKTLRRREKRAVATIEVTFDEKSAYECPKCGDEERIGIYGRDYDEPSFLPCSAWGCDALLKFVDDGDREDPEPSGQVGLAQFTGGDSA
;
A
#
# COMPACT_ATOMS: atom_id res chain seq x y z
N MET A 1 15.89 -20.24 19.40
CA MET A 1 14.90 -20.39 18.32
C MET A 1 15.28 -19.42 17.22
N SER A 2 15.80 -19.90 16.09
CA SER A 2 16.08 -19.04 14.93
C SER A 2 14.75 -18.63 14.32
N PHE A 3 14.37 -17.36 14.46
CA PHE A 3 13.32 -16.78 13.65
C PHE A 3 13.83 -16.77 12.21
N GLU A 4 13.51 -17.82 11.44
CA GLU A 4 13.73 -17.79 10.01
C GLU A 4 12.84 -16.70 9.42
N GLU A 5 13.45 -15.56 9.13
CA GLU A 5 12.78 -14.46 8.47
C GLU A 5 12.25 -14.92 7.11
N SER A 6 10.95 -14.73 6.91
CA SER A 6 10.26 -15.02 5.65
C SER A 6 10.96 -14.33 4.47
N ASN A 7 11.03 -15.02 3.33
CA ASN A 7 11.60 -14.46 2.09
C ASN A 7 10.91 -13.16 1.66
N ARG A 8 9.63 -12.96 2.02
CA ARG A 8 8.90 -11.70 1.81
C ARG A 8 9.55 -10.55 2.58
N LEU A 9 9.78 -10.74 3.88
CA LEU A 9 10.41 -9.74 4.76
C LEU A 9 11.84 -9.41 4.32
N LYS A 10 12.62 -10.42 3.93
CA LYS A 10 13.96 -10.22 3.36
C LYS A 10 13.92 -9.35 2.10
N THR A 11 12.93 -9.58 1.23
CA THR A 11 12.77 -8.82 -0.01
C THR A 11 12.36 -7.38 0.26
N LEU A 12 11.41 -7.16 1.18
CA LEU A 12 10.99 -5.84 1.63
C LEU A 12 12.18 -5.05 2.19
N ARG A 13 12.95 -5.61 3.14
CA ARG A 13 14.14 -4.97 3.69
C ARG A 13 15.19 -4.62 2.63
N ARG A 14 15.39 -5.48 1.63
CA ARG A 14 16.32 -5.19 0.52
C ARG A 14 15.83 -4.03 -0.34
N ARG A 15 14.51 -3.94 -0.59
CA ARG A 15 13.92 -2.84 -1.35
C ARG A 15 13.98 -1.53 -0.56
N GLU A 16 13.69 -1.56 0.74
CA GLU A 16 13.85 -0.39 1.62
C GLU A 16 15.28 0.15 1.60
N LYS A 17 16.29 -0.74 1.70
CA LYS A 17 17.70 -0.33 1.61
C LYS A 17 18.11 0.25 0.25
N ARG A 18 17.37 -0.07 -0.82
CA ARG A 18 17.66 0.39 -2.19
C ARG A 18 16.81 1.59 -2.60
N ALA A 19 15.73 1.89 -1.87
CA ALA A 19 14.85 3.00 -2.19
C ALA A 19 15.62 4.31 -2.05
N VAL A 20 15.55 5.15 -3.09
CA VAL A 20 16.21 6.45 -3.15
C VAL A 20 15.44 7.46 -2.31
N ALA A 21 14.11 7.35 -2.29
CA ALA A 21 13.24 8.19 -1.47
C ALA A 21 11.94 7.48 -1.13
N THR A 22 11.26 8.04 -0.12
CA THR A 22 9.89 7.71 0.25
C THR A 22 9.00 8.87 -0.18
N ILE A 23 7.95 8.56 -0.92
CA ILE A 23 6.93 9.48 -1.41
C ILE A 23 5.64 9.14 -0.66
N GLU A 24 5.12 10.12 0.07
CA GLU A 24 3.82 10.05 0.71
C GLU A 24 2.76 10.41 -0.33
N VAL A 25 1.71 9.59 -0.39
CA VAL A 25 0.66 9.70 -1.41
C VAL A 25 -0.68 9.65 -0.69
N THR A 26 -1.56 10.55 -1.06
CA THR A 26 -2.90 10.63 -0.50
C THR A 26 -3.75 9.49 -1.04
N PHE A 27 -4.43 8.79 -0.13
CA PHE A 27 -5.28 7.65 -0.47
C PHE A 27 -6.44 8.07 -1.39
N ASP A 28 -6.78 7.21 -2.37
CA ASP A 28 -7.81 7.43 -3.39
C ASP A 28 -7.63 8.68 -4.27
N GLU A 29 -6.51 9.39 -4.15
CA GLU A 29 -6.17 10.56 -4.96
C GLU A 29 -4.86 10.35 -5.75
N LYS A 30 -4.63 11.20 -6.77
CA LYS A 30 -3.35 11.24 -7.49
C LYS A 30 -2.50 12.38 -6.97
N SER A 31 -1.47 12.06 -6.20
CA SER A 31 -0.45 13.02 -5.77
C SER A 31 0.63 13.15 -6.84
N ALA A 32 1.00 14.39 -7.15
CA ALA A 32 2.19 14.65 -7.96
C ALA A 32 3.43 14.41 -7.09
N TYR A 33 4.46 13.80 -7.67
CA TYR A 33 5.75 13.64 -7.04
C TYR A 33 6.87 13.94 -8.04
N GLU A 34 7.98 14.44 -7.53
CA GLU A 34 9.19 14.65 -8.31
C GLU A 34 10.21 13.55 -7.96
N CYS A 35 10.78 12.91 -8.98
CA CYS A 35 11.84 11.94 -8.74
C CYS A 35 13.13 12.66 -8.29
N PRO A 36 13.65 12.40 -7.08
CA PRO A 36 14.83 13.12 -6.55
C PRO A 36 16.14 12.80 -7.28
N LYS A 37 16.14 11.80 -8.19
CA LYS A 37 17.32 11.42 -8.97
C LYS A 37 17.41 12.12 -10.32
N CYS A 38 16.28 12.31 -11.01
CA CYS A 38 16.25 12.88 -12.36
C CYS A 38 15.39 14.15 -12.49
N GLY A 39 14.63 14.53 -11.46
CA GLY A 39 13.74 15.69 -11.45
C GLY A 39 12.48 15.53 -12.29
N ASP A 40 12.15 14.30 -12.71
CA ASP A 40 10.96 14.03 -13.51
C ASP A 40 9.71 14.06 -12.62
N GLU A 41 8.69 14.81 -13.04
CA GLU A 41 7.41 14.92 -12.35
C GLU A 41 6.40 13.93 -12.90
N GLU A 42 5.78 13.16 -12.02
CA GLU A 42 4.76 12.17 -12.36
C GLU A 42 3.62 12.21 -11.34
N ARG A 43 2.48 11.61 -11.67
CA ARG A 43 1.35 11.48 -10.74
C ARG A 43 1.07 10.03 -10.40
N ILE A 44 0.96 9.74 -9.11
CA ILE A 44 0.66 8.40 -8.61
C ILE A 44 -0.48 8.46 -7.59
N GLY A 45 -1.27 7.40 -7.52
CA GLY A 45 -2.30 7.23 -6.51
C GLY A 45 -2.29 5.82 -5.97
N ILE A 46 -2.62 5.69 -4.68
CA ILE A 46 -2.84 4.42 -4.01
C ILE A 46 -4.36 4.18 -3.99
N TYR A 47 -4.79 3.03 -4.49
CA TYR A 47 -6.21 2.68 -4.61
C TYR A 47 -6.48 1.30 -4.01
N GLY A 48 -7.58 1.16 -3.29
CA GLY A 48 -8.10 -0.12 -2.82
C GLY A 48 -7.97 -0.35 -1.30
N ARG A 49 -8.95 -1.04 -0.72
CA ARG A 49 -9.19 -1.11 0.73
C ARG A 49 -8.14 -1.91 1.52
N ASP A 50 -7.43 -2.82 0.85
CA ASP A 50 -6.46 -3.75 1.48
C ASP A 50 -5.01 -3.28 1.34
N TYR A 51 -4.79 -1.96 1.22
CA TYR A 51 -3.44 -1.40 1.08
C TYR A 51 -2.83 -1.08 2.45
N ASP A 52 -2.22 -2.09 3.07
CA ASP A 52 -1.47 -1.92 4.33
C ASP A 52 0.06 -2.01 4.13
N GLU A 53 0.53 -2.24 2.90
CA GLU A 53 1.95 -2.45 2.60
C GLU A 53 2.54 -1.36 1.70
N PRO A 54 3.80 -0.93 1.96
CA PRO A 54 4.48 0.02 1.11
C PRO A 54 4.75 -0.57 -0.28
N SER A 55 4.46 0.22 -1.31
CA SER A 55 4.78 -0.14 -2.70
C SER A 55 6.17 0.34 -3.07
N PHE A 56 6.87 -0.44 -3.89
CA PHE A 56 8.17 -0.07 -4.42
C PHE A 56 8.11 -0.12 -5.94
N LEU A 57 8.26 1.04 -6.59
CA LEU A 57 8.23 1.14 -8.05
C LEU A 57 9.46 1.91 -8.54
N PRO A 58 9.99 1.57 -9.73
CA PRO A 58 11.00 2.41 -10.36
C PRO A 58 10.38 3.75 -10.78
N CYS A 59 11.22 4.77 -10.93
CA CYS A 59 10.85 6.00 -11.63
C CYS A 59 10.35 5.69 -13.05
N SER A 60 9.33 6.41 -13.52
CA SER A 60 8.73 6.24 -14.85
C SER A 60 9.63 6.74 -15.98
N ALA A 61 10.57 7.65 -15.70
CA ALA A 61 11.50 8.18 -16.68
C ALA A 61 12.38 7.07 -17.29
N TRP A 62 12.39 6.98 -18.63
CA TRP A 62 13.02 5.91 -19.41
C TRP A 62 14.55 5.73 -19.19
N GLY A 63 15.21 6.71 -18.56
CA GLY A 63 16.64 6.67 -18.22
C GLY A 63 16.96 6.68 -16.72
N CYS A 64 15.96 6.59 -15.84
CA CYS A 64 16.15 6.70 -14.39
C CYS A 64 15.89 5.36 -13.69
N ASP A 65 16.92 4.81 -13.07
CA ASP A 65 16.87 3.56 -12.29
C ASP A 65 16.58 3.78 -10.80
N ALA A 66 16.04 4.95 -10.43
CA ALA A 66 15.66 5.24 -9.06
C ALA A 66 14.51 4.31 -8.63
N LEU A 67 14.70 3.57 -7.54
CA LEU A 67 13.63 2.85 -6.87
C LEU A 67 12.98 3.78 -5.84
N LEU A 68 11.68 3.98 -5.91
CA LEU A 68 10.91 4.84 -5.02
C LEU A 68 9.99 3.99 -4.14
N LYS A 69 9.87 4.37 -2.88
CA LYS A 69 8.92 3.79 -1.93
C LYS A 69 7.69 4.70 -1.87
N PHE A 70 6.50 4.15 -2.03
CA PHE A 70 5.23 4.86 -1.94
C PHE A 70 4.47 4.36 -0.71
N VAL A 71 4.09 5.31 0.15
CA VAL A 71 3.38 5.05 1.39
C VAL A 71 2.17 5.96 1.43
N ASP A 72 1.10 5.48 2.04
CA ASP A 72 -0.05 6.29 2.40
C ASP A 72 0.39 7.41 3.36
N ASP A 73 -0.14 8.62 3.18
CA ASP A 73 0.14 9.76 4.07
C ASP A 73 -0.49 9.57 5.47
N GLY A 74 -1.43 8.62 5.59
CA GLY A 74 -2.06 8.25 6.84
C GLY A 74 -3.31 9.06 7.16
N ASP A 75 -3.79 9.89 6.23
CA ASP A 75 -5.04 10.65 6.36
C ASP A 75 -6.28 9.81 6.01
N ARG A 76 -6.13 8.49 5.86
CA ARG A 76 -7.23 7.55 5.62
C ARG A 76 -8.13 7.46 6.86
N GLU A 77 -9.41 7.77 6.70
CA GLU A 77 -10.43 7.37 7.68
C GLU A 77 -10.50 5.83 7.70
N ASP A 78 -10.20 5.23 8.86
CA ASP A 78 -10.37 3.78 9.03
C ASP A 78 -11.80 3.41 8.61
N PRO A 79 -11.98 2.43 7.70
CA PRO A 79 -13.32 1.99 7.38
C PRO A 79 -13.95 1.46 8.67
N GLU A 80 -15.00 2.15 9.16
CA GLU A 80 -15.83 1.67 10.26
C GLU A 80 -16.12 0.19 9.99
N PRO A 81 -15.89 -0.72 10.96
CA PRO A 81 -16.11 -2.14 10.74
C PRO A 81 -17.58 -2.32 10.39
N SER A 82 -17.86 -2.51 9.09
CA SER A 82 -19.22 -2.75 8.62
C SER A 82 -19.63 -4.09 9.20
N GLY A 83 -20.35 -4.04 10.33
CA GLY A 83 -20.80 -5.22 11.04
C GLY A 83 -21.46 -6.15 10.03
N GLN A 84 -20.91 -7.35 9.87
CA GLN A 84 -21.55 -8.43 9.14
C GLN A 84 -22.74 -8.89 9.99
N VAL A 85 -23.82 -8.11 9.95
CA VAL A 85 -25.09 -8.47 10.58
C VAL A 85 -25.87 -9.25 9.52
N GLY A 86 -25.97 -10.57 9.68
CA GLY A 86 -26.97 -11.34 8.92
C GLY A 86 -26.62 -12.76 8.52
N LEU A 87 -26.23 -13.62 9.47
CA LEU A 87 -26.42 -15.07 9.31
C LEU A 87 -27.29 -15.69 10.42
N ALA A 88 -27.75 -14.90 11.39
CA ALA A 88 -28.64 -15.36 12.45
C ALA A 88 -30.12 -15.43 12.04
N GLN A 89 -30.49 -15.04 10.80
CA GLN A 89 -31.88 -15.02 10.34
C GLN A 89 -32.40 -16.38 9.82
N PHE A 90 -31.56 -17.42 9.77
CA PHE A 90 -31.94 -18.75 9.26
C PHE A 90 -32.25 -19.80 10.33
N THR A 91 -32.18 -19.47 11.63
CA THR A 91 -32.48 -20.44 12.71
C THR A 91 -33.87 -20.29 13.34
N GLY A 92 -34.72 -19.41 12.80
CA GLY A 92 -36.11 -19.21 13.26
C GLY A 92 -37.14 -19.86 12.34
N GLY A 93 -37.11 -21.18 12.20
CA GLY A 93 -38.10 -21.94 11.44
C GLY A 93 -38.81 -22.95 12.33
N ASP A 94 -39.73 -22.47 13.18
CA ASP A 94 -40.75 -23.31 13.79
C ASP A 94 -41.94 -23.36 12.81
N SER A 95 -42.29 -24.54 12.30
CA SER A 95 -43.64 -24.90 11.84
C SER A 95 -43.73 -26.34 11.34
N ALA A 96 -44.67 -27.07 11.96
CA ALA A 96 -45.38 -28.30 11.58
C ALA A 96 -44.96 -29.59 12.32
#